data_AF-A0AAU0MJ40-F1
#
_entry.id   AF-A0AAU0MJ40-F1
#
_cell.length_a   1.000
_cell.length_b   1.000
_cell.length_c   1.000
_cell.angle_alpha   90.00
_cell.angle_beta   90.00
_cell.angle_gamma   90.00
#
_symmetry.space_group_name_H-M   'P 1'
#
loop_
_entity.id
_entity.type
_entity.pdbx_description
1 polymer ?
#
loop_
_entity_poly.entity_id
_entity_poly.type
_entity_poly.pdbx_seq_one_letter_code
_entity_poly.pdbx_strand_id
1 'polypeptide(L)'
;MTELTRPAISPESAPATQPAAEEAQPRRLSSFFGDLELLVVVLLGIVSVATAYTSFQAALYDGLSASAYSQAQNSQTEAESLYLEANQTYIRDTETWSRLTELSIDMDSADPVLAASAEAKFDTLHFVAVDEALDAAIIWSDEQNAEGGDYVSPFDSEEYLGARFSMWSVEDERSDAFFADAERYNTYGDRLQLSTVLMAVSLFLLGVAAVVRGRRTQWMLIGFGVTIALTATVLNSFVPFVWF
;
A
#
# COMPACT_ATOMS: atom_id res chain seq x y z
N MET A 1 46.02 -113.14 37.58
CA MET A 1 47.03 -112.49 38.44
C MET A 1 47.68 -111.42 37.59
N THR A 2 47.35 -110.17 37.87
CA THR A 2 48.08 -108.92 37.51
C THR A 2 48.50 -108.72 36.05
N GLU A 3 47.80 -107.84 35.33
CA GLU A 3 48.45 -106.70 34.66
C GLU A 3 47.45 -105.54 34.54
N LEU A 4 47.86 -104.41 35.12
CA LEU A 4 47.22 -103.10 35.07
C LEU A 4 47.57 -102.43 33.75
N THR A 5 46.60 -102.18 32.89
CA THR A 5 46.79 -101.34 31.69
C THR A 5 46.16 -99.96 31.90
N ARG A 6 47.00 -98.93 31.71
CA ARG A 6 46.79 -97.50 31.89
C ARG A 6 45.50 -96.93 31.25
N PRO A 7 45.00 -95.78 31.76
CA PRO A 7 43.86 -95.09 31.18
C PRO A 7 44.24 -94.41 29.85
N ALA A 8 43.38 -94.55 28.84
CA ALA A 8 43.45 -93.75 27.63
C ALA A 8 42.86 -92.37 27.92
N ILE A 9 43.68 -91.34 27.74
CA ILE A 9 43.31 -89.92 27.83
C ILE A 9 42.50 -89.60 26.57
N SER A 10 41.22 -89.28 26.74
CA SER A 10 40.38 -88.75 25.65
C SER A 10 40.90 -87.38 25.22
N PRO A 11 41.07 -87.11 23.91
CA PRO A 11 41.43 -85.78 23.44
C PRO A 11 40.26 -84.82 23.62
N GLU A 12 40.55 -83.77 24.39
CA GLU A 12 39.97 -82.44 24.44
C GLU A 12 39.07 -82.08 23.24
N SER A 13 37.77 -81.96 23.50
CA SER A 13 36.79 -81.40 22.57
C SER A 13 37.04 -79.91 22.39
N ALA A 14 37.50 -79.54 21.18
CA ALA A 14 37.65 -78.15 20.74
C ALA A 14 36.33 -77.35 20.91
N PRO A 15 36.40 -76.04 21.17
CA PRO A 15 35.22 -75.22 21.41
C PRO A 15 34.35 -75.12 20.16
N ALA A 16 33.03 -75.21 20.35
CA ALA A 16 32.04 -75.03 19.31
C ALA A 16 32.19 -73.66 18.65
N THR A 17 32.51 -73.66 17.35
CA THR A 17 32.48 -72.50 16.47
C THR A 17 31.07 -71.91 16.49
N GLN A 18 30.92 -70.70 17.04
CA GLN A 18 29.69 -69.92 16.93
C GLN A 18 29.39 -69.69 15.44
N PRO A 19 28.12 -69.78 14.98
CA PRO A 19 27.81 -69.41 13.61
C PRO A 19 28.13 -67.93 13.41
N ALA A 20 28.90 -67.68 12.35
CA ALA A 20 29.30 -66.35 11.91
C ALA A 20 28.08 -65.42 11.90
N ALA A 21 28.21 -64.27 12.56
CA ALA A 21 27.30 -63.16 12.40
C ALA A 21 27.19 -62.87 10.90
N GLU A 22 26.02 -63.17 10.34
CA GLU A 22 25.63 -62.76 9.01
C GLU A 22 25.73 -61.24 8.98
N GLU A 23 26.76 -60.74 8.29
CA GLU A 23 26.99 -59.31 8.10
C GLU A 23 25.72 -58.75 7.44
N ALA A 24 24.89 -58.11 8.26
CA ALA A 24 23.79 -57.28 7.79
C ALA A 24 24.43 -56.18 6.94
N GLN A 25 24.47 -56.42 5.63
CA GLN A 25 24.85 -55.42 4.64
C GLN A 25 24.12 -54.13 5.03
N PRO A 26 24.82 -52.99 5.14
CA PRO A 26 24.14 -51.74 5.37
C PRO A 26 23.19 -51.57 4.18
N ARG A 27 21.88 -51.74 4.42
CA ARG A 27 20.84 -51.42 3.46
C ARG A 27 21.06 -49.96 3.14
N ARG A 28 21.73 -49.72 2.01
CA ARG A 28 22.05 -48.39 1.54
C ARG A 28 20.73 -47.64 1.49
N LEU A 29 20.65 -46.53 2.21
CA LEU A 29 19.55 -45.57 2.13
C LEU A 29 19.37 -45.00 0.70
N SER A 30 20.19 -45.43 -0.26
CA SER A 30 20.22 -45.01 -1.67
C SER A 30 19.13 -45.62 -2.56
N SER A 31 18.12 -46.31 -2.01
CA SER A 31 16.96 -46.78 -2.81
C SER A 31 15.65 -46.03 -2.49
N PHE A 32 15.70 -44.97 -1.68
CA PHE A 32 14.50 -44.29 -1.19
C PHE A 32 14.06 -43.08 -2.03
N PHE A 33 14.87 -42.59 -2.96
CA PHE A 33 14.48 -41.49 -3.86
C PHE A 33 14.91 -41.79 -5.29
N GLY A 34 13.95 -42.01 -6.19
CA GLY A 34 14.23 -41.95 -7.62
C GLY A 34 14.57 -40.51 -8.04
N ASP A 35 15.26 -40.33 -9.18
CA ASP A 35 15.63 -39.01 -9.72
C ASP A 35 14.42 -38.05 -9.81
N LEU A 36 13.23 -38.60 -10.04
CA LEU A 36 11.97 -37.85 -10.16
C LEU A 36 11.39 -37.44 -8.80
N GLU A 37 11.51 -38.27 -7.76
CA GLU A 37 11.06 -37.90 -6.41
C GLU A 37 11.94 -36.78 -5.85
N LEU A 38 13.26 -36.86 -6.08
CA LEU A 38 14.18 -35.78 -5.76
C LEU A 38 13.79 -34.48 -6.47
N LEU A 39 13.47 -34.55 -7.77
CA LEU A 39 13.02 -33.40 -8.55
C LEU A 39 11.75 -32.77 -7.96
N VAL A 40 10.74 -33.57 -7.58
CA VAL A 40 9.50 -33.07 -6.99
C VAL A 40 9.76 -32.42 -5.63
N VAL A 41 10.60 -33.01 -4.78
CA VAL A 41 10.98 -32.44 -3.47
C VAL A 41 11.70 -31.10 -3.64
N VAL A 42 12.63 -31.00 -4.60
CA VAL A 42 13.33 -29.75 -4.89
C VAL A 42 12.37 -28.69 -5.40
N LEU A 43 11.45 -29.03 -6.31
CA LEU A 43 10.42 -28.11 -6.80
C LEU A 43 9.50 -27.62 -5.67
N LEU A 44 9.06 -28.51 -4.78
CA LEU A 44 8.27 -28.15 -3.60
C LEU A 44 9.02 -27.16 -2.70
N GLY A 45 10.30 -27.40 -2.44
CA GLY A 45 11.13 -26.49 -1.65
C GLY A 45 11.26 -25.11 -2.28
N ILE A 46 11.54 -25.06 -3.59
CA ILE A 46 11.68 -23.79 -4.33
C ILE A 46 10.36 -23.01 -4.31
N VAL A 47 9.25 -23.65 -4.69
CA VAL A 47 7.95 -22.98 -4.71
C VAL A 47 7.55 -22.55 -3.30
N SER A 48 7.84 -23.33 -2.26
CA SER A 48 7.51 -22.97 -0.88
C SER A 48 8.24 -21.71 -0.40
N VAL A 49 9.54 -21.58 -0.69
CA VAL A 49 10.30 -20.36 -0.37
C VAL A 49 9.77 -19.16 -1.15
N ALA A 50 9.45 -19.36 -2.44
CA ALA A 50 8.88 -18.31 -3.27
C ALA A 50 7.49 -17.86 -2.79
N THR A 51 6.65 -18.79 -2.31
CA THR A 51 5.34 -18.49 -1.69
C THR A 51 5.53 -17.63 -0.45
N ALA A 52 6.44 -18.03 0.45
CA ALA A 52 6.69 -17.30 1.69
C ALA A 52 7.16 -15.86 1.40
N TYR A 53 8.07 -15.70 0.43
CA TYR A 53 8.53 -14.40 -0.03
C TYR A 53 7.40 -13.53 -0.61
N THR A 54 6.60 -14.11 -1.51
CA THR A 54 5.49 -13.38 -2.18
C THR A 54 4.44 -12.95 -1.16
N SER A 55 4.08 -13.84 -0.22
CA SER A 55 3.13 -13.53 0.86
C SER A 55 3.62 -12.41 1.76
N PHE A 56 4.93 -12.35 2.04
CA PHE A 56 5.52 -11.31 2.85
C PHE A 56 5.50 -9.95 2.14
N GLN A 57 5.86 -9.91 0.86
CA GLN A 57 5.77 -8.70 0.04
C GLN A 57 4.32 -8.21 -0.08
N ALA A 58 3.35 -9.11 -0.21
CA ALA A 58 1.93 -8.74 -0.24
C ALA A 58 1.51 -8.01 1.05
N ALA A 59 1.90 -8.53 2.22
CA ALA A 59 1.61 -7.91 3.50
C ALA A 59 2.26 -6.52 3.68
N LEU A 60 3.46 -6.32 3.11
CA LEU A 60 4.11 -5.01 3.14
C LEU A 60 3.35 -3.98 2.28
N TYR A 61 2.92 -4.37 1.09
CA TYR A 61 2.10 -3.51 0.24
C TYR A 61 0.72 -3.19 0.85
N ASP A 62 0.11 -4.14 1.54
CA ASP A 62 -1.14 -3.92 2.29
C ASP A 62 -0.94 -2.86 3.39
N GLY A 63 0.16 -2.93 4.13
CA GLY A 63 0.53 -1.91 5.11
C GLY A 63 0.78 -0.52 4.51
N LEU A 64 1.49 -0.45 3.37
CA LEU A 64 1.73 0.80 2.65
C LEU A 64 0.43 1.40 2.10
N SER A 65 -0.43 0.57 1.52
CA SER A 65 -1.77 0.96 1.04
C SER A 65 -2.61 1.54 2.19
N ALA A 66 -2.72 0.82 3.31
CA ALA A 66 -3.47 1.28 4.48
C ALA A 66 -2.92 2.59 5.05
N SER A 67 -1.59 2.74 5.11
CA SER A 67 -0.95 3.98 5.58
C SER A 67 -1.22 5.15 4.62
N ALA A 68 -1.13 4.93 3.32
CA ALA A 68 -1.41 5.95 2.32
C ALA A 68 -2.90 6.36 2.32
N TYR A 69 -3.84 5.40 2.41
CA TYR A 69 -5.27 5.69 2.58
C TYR A 69 -5.56 6.50 3.85
N SER A 70 -4.91 6.17 4.96
CA SER A 70 -5.07 6.95 6.20
C SER A 70 -4.55 8.38 6.05
N GLN A 71 -3.42 8.58 5.36
CA GLN A 71 -2.89 9.93 5.09
C GLN A 71 -3.79 10.72 4.14
N ALA A 72 -4.29 10.07 3.10
CA ALA A 72 -5.24 10.66 2.16
C ALA A 72 -6.50 11.16 2.87
N GLN A 73 -7.10 10.33 3.73
CA GLN A 73 -8.30 10.70 4.48
C GLN A 73 -8.03 11.86 5.46
N ASN A 74 -6.88 11.86 6.12
CA ASN A 74 -6.51 12.96 7.02
C ASN A 74 -6.34 14.28 6.26
N SER A 75 -5.63 14.27 5.13
CA SER A 75 -5.48 15.47 4.28
C SER A 75 -6.82 15.91 3.68
N GLN A 76 -7.72 14.99 3.30
CA GLN A 76 -9.06 15.33 2.84
C GLN A 76 -9.87 16.05 3.90
N THR A 77 -9.86 15.53 5.14
CA THR A 77 -10.57 16.17 6.26
C THR A 77 -9.98 17.55 6.58
N GLU A 78 -8.66 17.71 6.50
CA GLU A 78 -8.02 19.02 6.66
C GLU A 78 -8.43 19.98 5.53
N ALA A 79 -8.41 19.52 4.28
CA ALA A 79 -8.85 20.30 3.13
C ALA A 79 -10.31 20.76 3.30
N GLU A 80 -11.22 19.86 3.68
CA GLU A 80 -12.62 20.20 3.97
C GLU A 80 -12.73 21.28 5.06
N SER A 81 -11.95 21.18 6.13
CA SER A 81 -11.91 22.19 7.20
C SER A 81 -11.45 23.55 6.67
N LEU A 82 -10.34 23.57 5.92
CA LEU A 82 -9.79 24.78 5.32
C LEU A 82 -10.76 25.43 4.32
N TYR A 83 -11.46 24.62 3.51
CA TYR A 83 -12.47 25.10 2.59
C TYR A 83 -13.63 25.77 3.34
N LEU A 84 -14.12 25.14 4.42
CA LEU A 84 -15.21 25.70 5.22
C LEU A 84 -14.80 27.00 5.92
N GLU A 85 -13.57 27.10 6.41
CA GLU A 85 -13.03 28.34 7.00
C GLU A 85 -12.90 29.44 5.95
N ALA A 86 -12.31 29.13 4.80
CA ALA A 86 -12.18 30.05 3.67
C ALA A 86 -13.55 30.53 3.16
N ASN A 87 -14.52 29.62 3.04
CA ASN A 87 -15.87 29.95 2.60
C ASN A 87 -16.62 30.84 3.60
N GLN A 88 -16.51 30.57 4.91
CA GLN A 88 -17.09 31.45 5.93
C GLN A 88 -16.49 32.85 5.89
N THR A 89 -15.18 32.95 5.68
CA THR A 89 -14.50 34.24 5.51
C THR A 89 -14.95 34.94 4.24
N TYR A 90 -15.03 34.24 3.12
CA TYR A 90 -15.53 34.76 1.85
C TYR A 90 -16.96 35.34 1.97
N ILE A 91 -17.87 34.63 2.65
CA ILE A 91 -19.24 35.11 2.88
C ILE A 91 -19.22 36.37 3.75
N ARG A 92 -18.45 36.38 4.84
CA ARG A 92 -18.27 37.58 5.68
C ARG A 92 -17.75 38.75 4.85
N ASP A 93 -16.75 38.53 4.01
CA ASP A 93 -16.15 39.58 3.19
C ASP A 93 -17.16 40.14 2.19
N THR A 94 -17.96 39.27 1.57
CA THR A 94 -19.06 39.68 0.67
C THR A 94 -20.09 40.55 1.39
N GLU A 95 -20.48 40.18 2.61
CA GLU A 95 -21.39 40.99 3.43
C GLU A 95 -20.76 42.34 3.83
N THR A 96 -19.49 42.33 4.23
CA THR A 96 -18.74 43.55 4.60
C THR A 96 -18.65 44.49 3.40
N TRP A 97 -18.29 43.98 2.23
CA TRP A 97 -18.19 44.75 1.00
C TRP A 97 -19.55 45.33 0.58
N SER A 98 -20.63 44.56 0.69
CA SER A 98 -21.98 45.06 0.43
C SER A 98 -22.34 46.25 1.33
N ARG A 99 -22.00 46.18 2.63
CA ARG A 99 -22.24 47.28 3.58
C ARG A 99 -21.37 48.50 3.31
N LEU A 100 -20.10 48.29 2.94
CA LEU A 100 -19.21 49.38 2.54
C LEU A 100 -19.75 50.10 1.30
N THR A 101 -20.27 49.34 0.33
CA THR A 101 -20.91 49.90 -0.87
C THR A 101 -22.18 50.68 -0.56
N GLU A 102 -23.02 50.20 0.36
CA GLU A 102 -24.20 50.96 0.81
C GLU A 102 -23.78 52.28 1.50
N LEU A 103 -22.76 52.24 2.35
CA LEU A 103 -22.25 53.42 3.04
C LEU A 103 -21.60 54.43 2.09
N SER A 104 -20.88 53.96 1.06
CA SER A 104 -20.27 54.86 0.07
C SER A 104 -21.32 55.63 -0.73
N ILE A 105 -22.47 55.01 -1.03
CA ILE A 105 -23.61 55.71 -1.64
C ILE A 105 -24.19 56.77 -0.69
N ASP A 106 -24.33 56.47 0.60
CA ASP A 106 -24.84 57.42 1.60
C ASP A 106 -23.88 58.60 1.85
N MET A 107 -22.56 58.39 1.67
CA MET A 107 -21.54 59.44 1.76
C MET A 107 -21.70 60.50 0.68
N ASP A 108 -22.22 60.14 -0.50
CA ASP A 108 -22.51 61.05 -1.61
C ASP A 108 -23.84 61.82 -1.44
N SER A 109 -24.52 61.65 -0.31
CA SER A 109 -25.80 62.32 -0.04
C SER A 109 -25.69 63.84 0.08
N ALA A 110 -26.73 64.54 -0.37
CA ALA A 110 -26.84 66.00 -0.23
C ALA A 110 -27.13 66.46 1.22
N ASP A 111 -27.52 65.54 2.13
CA ASP A 111 -27.67 65.84 3.56
C ASP A 111 -26.32 65.72 4.27
N PRO A 112 -25.72 66.83 4.75
CA PRO A 112 -24.39 66.81 5.34
C PRO A 112 -24.32 66.01 6.65
N VAL A 113 -25.44 65.84 7.38
CA VAL A 113 -25.46 65.04 8.62
C VAL A 113 -25.43 63.55 8.28
N LEU A 114 -26.15 63.13 7.24
CA LEU A 114 -26.14 61.75 6.77
C LEU A 114 -24.78 61.39 6.19
N ALA A 115 -24.22 62.23 5.31
CA ALA A 115 -22.92 62.00 4.68
C ALA A 115 -21.79 61.83 5.72
N ALA A 116 -21.68 62.74 6.69
CA ALA A 116 -20.67 62.65 7.75
C ALA A 116 -20.86 61.42 8.66
N SER A 117 -22.10 60.99 8.90
CA SER A 117 -22.41 59.78 9.67
C SER A 117 -22.03 58.51 8.91
N ALA A 118 -22.24 58.49 7.59
CA ALA A 118 -21.88 57.38 6.71
C ALA A 118 -20.36 57.23 6.61
N GLU A 119 -19.63 58.34 6.41
CA GLU A 119 -18.16 58.36 6.36
C GLU A 119 -17.55 57.76 7.65
N ALA A 120 -18.00 58.23 8.83
CA ALA A 120 -17.51 57.70 10.10
C ALA A 120 -17.77 56.18 10.27
N LYS A 121 -18.90 55.68 9.76
CA LYS A 121 -19.23 54.24 9.79
C LYS A 121 -18.41 53.46 8.78
N PHE A 122 -18.18 54.02 7.60
CA PHE A 122 -17.36 53.42 6.55
C PHE A 122 -15.94 53.20 7.08
N ASP A 123 -15.30 54.25 7.59
CA ASP A 123 -13.94 54.19 8.13
C ASP A 123 -13.83 53.16 9.26
N THR A 124 -14.83 53.13 10.15
CA THR A 124 -14.87 52.16 11.25
C THR A 124 -15.02 50.73 10.74
N LEU A 125 -15.94 50.48 9.79
CA LEU A 125 -16.16 49.14 9.26
C LEU A 125 -14.94 48.66 8.46
N HIS A 126 -14.37 49.54 7.64
CA HIS A 126 -13.17 49.27 6.87
C HIS A 126 -12.02 48.86 7.79
N PHE A 127 -11.73 49.65 8.82
CA PHE A 127 -10.64 49.37 9.75
C PHE A 127 -10.79 48.05 10.52
N VAL A 128 -12.00 47.65 10.86
CA VAL A 128 -12.24 46.51 11.77
C VAL A 128 -12.51 45.20 11.00
N ALA A 129 -13.04 45.28 9.78
CA ALA A 129 -13.55 44.11 9.05
C ALA A 129 -12.88 43.85 7.69
N VAL A 130 -12.06 44.77 7.18
CA VAL A 130 -11.32 44.58 5.93
C VAL A 130 -9.89 44.19 6.27
N ASP A 131 -9.47 43.00 5.84
CA ASP A 131 -8.09 42.56 5.92
C ASP A 131 -7.30 42.93 4.66
N GLU A 132 -5.99 42.67 4.67
CA GLU A 132 -5.09 43.05 3.56
C GLU A 132 -5.50 42.46 2.21
N ALA A 133 -6.01 41.22 2.19
CA ALA A 133 -6.40 40.56 0.95
C ALA A 133 -7.69 41.17 0.38
N LEU A 134 -8.68 41.47 1.23
CA LEU A 134 -9.91 42.13 0.80
C LEU A 134 -9.65 43.59 0.38
N ASP A 135 -8.79 44.30 1.10
CA ASP A 135 -8.39 45.69 0.77
C ASP A 135 -7.74 45.74 -0.62
N ALA A 136 -6.76 44.87 -0.86
CA ALA A 136 -6.10 44.77 -2.17
C ALA A 136 -7.11 44.42 -3.29
N ALA A 137 -8.08 43.55 -3.02
CA ALA A 137 -9.12 43.19 -3.97
C ALA A 137 -10.07 44.37 -4.30
N ILE A 138 -10.41 45.18 -3.29
CA ILE A 138 -11.24 46.38 -3.45
C ILE A 138 -10.49 47.39 -4.32
N ILE A 139 -9.23 47.69 -3.98
CA ILE A 139 -8.39 48.63 -4.74
C ILE A 139 -8.27 48.19 -6.20
N TRP A 140 -7.95 46.91 -6.43
CA TRP A 140 -7.87 46.34 -7.77
C TRP A 140 -9.18 46.49 -8.54
N SER A 141 -10.32 46.18 -7.91
CA SER A 141 -11.64 46.32 -8.51
C SER A 141 -11.93 47.79 -8.88
N ASP A 142 -11.61 48.74 -8.01
CA ASP A 142 -11.82 50.16 -8.27
C ASP A 142 -10.96 50.66 -9.44
N GLU A 143 -9.69 50.24 -9.52
CA GLU A 143 -8.79 50.54 -10.63
C GLU A 143 -9.35 50.00 -11.96
N GLN A 144 -9.78 48.73 -11.98
CA GLN A 144 -10.37 48.10 -13.18
C GLN A 144 -11.66 48.79 -13.63
N ASN A 145 -12.53 49.17 -12.69
CA ASN A 145 -13.78 49.85 -13.00
C ASN A 145 -13.56 51.31 -13.46
N ALA A 146 -12.46 51.95 -13.06
CA ALA A 146 -12.11 53.31 -13.49
C ALA A 146 -11.62 53.39 -14.95
N GLU A 147 -10.99 52.32 -15.47
CA GLU A 147 -10.50 52.25 -16.85
C GLU A 147 -11.63 52.17 -17.90
N GLY A 148 -12.85 51.87 -17.46
CA GLY A 148 -14.06 51.76 -18.28
C GLY A 148 -14.19 50.37 -18.92
N GLY A 149 -15.35 49.74 -18.75
CA GLY A 149 -15.60 48.38 -19.20
C GLY A 149 -16.82 47.76 -18.55
N ASP A 150 -16.90 46.44 -18.58
CA ASP A 150 -17.86 45.70 -17.77
C ASP A 150 -17.48 45.80 -16.29
N TYR A 151 -18.49 45.86 -15.42
CA TYR A 151 -18.27 45.91 -13.98
C TYR A 151 -17.57 44.64 -13.49
N VAL A 152 -16.51 44.81 -12.71
CA VAL A 152 -15.77 43.73 -12.06
C VAL A 152 -15.93 43.86 -10.54
N SER A 153 -16.19 42.74 -9.87
CA SER A 153 -16.30 42.66 -8.42
C SER A 153 -14.93 42.41 -7.79
N PRO A 154 -14.64 42.89 -6.56
CA PRO A 154 -13.42 42.50 -5.83
C PRO A 154 -13.23 40.97 -5.73
N PHE A 155 -14.34 40.23 -5.69
CA PHE A 155 -14.36 38.77 -5.58
C PHE A 155 -14.03 38.03 -6.88
N ASP A 156 -13.89 38.76 -8.00
CA ASP A 156 -13.39 38.21 -9.27
C ASP A 156 -11.84 38.20 -9.32
N SER A 157 -11.16 38.77 -8.31
CA SER A 157 -9.70 38.76 -8.21
C SER A 157 -9.18 37.35 -7.95
N GLU A 158 -8.34 36.85 -8.87
CA GLU A 158 -7.64 35.56 -8.69
C GLU A 158 -6.70 35.60 -7.48
N GLU A 159 -6.08 36.75 -7.18
CA GLU A 159 -5.17 36.90 -6.05
C GLU A 159 -5.92 36.83 -4.72
N TYR A 160 -7.11 37.43 -4.64
CA TYR A 160 -8.00 37.28 -3.49
C TYR A 160 -8.45 35.83 -3.30
N LEU A 161 -8.94 35.18 -4.36
CA LEU A 161 -9.37 33.79 -4.31
C LEU A 161 -8.21 32.86 -3.93
N GLY A 162 -7.00 33.11 -4.44
CA GLY A 162 -5.78 32.41 -4.07
C GLY A 162 -5.43 32.60 -2.59
N ALA A 163 -5.50 33.83 -2.08
CA ALA A 163 -5.27 34.12 -0.66
C ALA A 163 -6.26 33.40 0.26
N ARG A 164 -7.52 33.19 -0.19
CA ARG A 164 -8.55 32.47 0.58
C ARG A 164 -8.45 30.96 0.47
N PHE A 165 -8.25 30.42 -0.74
CA PHE A 165 -8.47 28.99 -1.03
C PHE A 165 -7.19 28.20 -1.36
N SER A 166 -6.02 28.83 -1.47
CA SER A 166 -4.77 28.11 -1.81
C SER A 166 -4.40 27.03 -0.79
N MET A 167 -4.64 27.25 0.50
CA MET A 167 -4.35 26.26 1.53
C MET A 167 -5.23 25.02 1.39
N TRP A 168 -6.51 25.22 1.06
CA TRP A 168 -7.41 24.11 0.73
C TRP A 168 -6.90 23.34 -0.50
N SER A 169 -6.57 24.04 -1.60
CA SER A 169 -6.17 23.37 -2.84
C SER A 169 -4.89 22.55 -2.67
N VAL A 170 -3.93 23.05 -1.87
CA VAL A 170 -2.69 22.32 -1.58
C VAL A 170 -2.96 21.02 -0.82
N GLU A 171 -3.83 21.03 0.20
CA GLU A 171 -4.14 19.82 0.96
C GLU A 171 -5.07 18.87 0.20
N ASP A 172 -5.94 19.38 -0.66
CA ASP A 172 -6.77 18.57 -1.57
C ASP A 172 -5.89 17.81 -2.58
N GLU A 173 -4.95 18.51 -3.26
CA GLU A 173 -3.98 17.88 -4.16
C GLU A 173 -3.11 16.84 -3.44
N ARG A 174 -2.74 17.11 -2.19
CA ARG A 174 -1.97 16.17 -1.37
C ARG A 174 -2.80 14.93 -1.02
N SER A 175 -4.08 15.09 -0.71
CA SER A 175 -4.99 13.97 -0.49
C SER A 175 -5.08 13.09 -1.73
N ASP A 176 -5.28 13.68 -2.91
CA ASP A 176 -5.33 12.99 -4.19
C ASP A 176 -4.05 12.21 -4.50
N ALA A 177 -2.88 12.81 -4.22
CA ALA A 177 -1.59 12.14 -4.39
C ALA A 177 -1.49 10.89 -3.50
N PHE A 178 -1.91 10.98 -2.24
CA PHE A 178 -1.91 9.82 -1.34
C PHE A 178 -2.93 8.75 -1.75
N PHE A 179 -4.12 9.13 -2.23
CA PHE A 179 -5.07 8.16 -2.78
C PHE A 179 -4.50 7.42 -4.00
N ALA A 180 -3.85 8.14 -4.91
CA ALA A 180 -3.22 7.55 -6.09
C ALA A 180 -2.10 6.58 -5.71
N ASP A 181 -1.29 6.91 -4.70
CA ASP A 181 -0.27 6.02 -4.17
C ASP A 181 -0.88 4.80 -3.46
N ALA A 182 -1.93 5.00 -2.66
CA ALA A 182 -2.63 3.92 -1.98
C ALA A 182 -3.19 2.89 -2.96
N GLU A 183 -3.86 3.34 -4.02
CA GLU A 183 -4.42 2.47 -5.06
C GLU A 183 -3.32 1.71 -5.83
N ARG A 184 -2.19 2.38 -6.08
CA ARG A 184 -1.03 1.74 -6.69
C ARG A 184 -0.46 0.63 -5.81
N TYR A 185 -0.31 0.88 -4.49
CA TYR A 185 0.16 -0.12 -3.54
C TYR A 185 -0.84 -1.27 -3.38
N ASN A 186 -2.13 -0.98 -3.33
CA ASN A 186 -3.19 -1.98 -3.29
C ASN A 186 -3.11 -2.92 -4.50
N THR A 187 -2.99 -2.36 -5.71
CA THR A 187 -2.85 -3.13 -6.95
C THR A 187 -1.64 -4.06 -6.92
N TYR A 188 -0.50 -3.62 -6.36
CA TYR A 188 0.69 -4.46 -6.19
C TYR A 188 0.46 -5.58 -5.17
N GLY A 189 -0.14 -5.27 -4.02
CA GLY A 189 -0.53 -6.24 -2.99
C GLY A 189 -1.44 -7.34 -3.54
N ASP A 190 -2.49 -6.96 -4.27
CA ASP A 190 -3.46 -7.88 -4.87
C ASP A 190 -2.81 -8.85 -5.85
N ARG A 191 -1.87 -8.38 -6.69
CA ARG A 191 -1.11 -9.22 -7.63
C ARG A 191 -0.23 -10.25 -6.90
N LEU A 192 0.37 -9.86 -5.78
CA LEU A 192 1.18 -10.75 -4.95
C LEU A 192 0.31 -11.76 -4.20
N GLN A 193 -0.86 -11.34 -3.71
CA GLN A 193 -1.82 -12.25 -3.08
C GLN A 193 -2.33 -13.30 -4.07
N LEU A 194 -2.68 -12.89 -5.30
CA LEU A 194 -3.01 -13.82 -6.38
C LEU A 194 -1.87 -14.79 -6.66
N SER A 195 -0.64 -14.30 -6.75
CA SER A 195 0.55 -15.13 -6.98
C SER A 195 0.78 -16.15 -5.86
N THR A 196 0.51 -15.77 -4.61
CA THR A 196 0.57 -16.65 -3.43
C THR A 196 -0.45 -17.79 -3.54
N VAL A 197 -1.69 -17.49 -3.96
CA VAL A 197 -2.74 -18.50 -4.18
C VAL A 197 -2.35 -19.46 -5.30
N LEU A 198 -1.84 -18.94 -6.42
CA LEU A 198 -1.37 -19.76 -7.54
C LEU A 198 -0.22 -20.70 -7.11
N MET A 199 0.74 -20.19 -6.33
CA MET A 199 1.82 -21.01 -5.80
C MET A 199 1.32 -22.08 -4.82
N ALA A 200 0.32 -21.79 -3.99
CA ALA A 200 -0.31 -22.79 -3.12
C ALA A 200 -0.97 -23.92 -3.94
N VAL A 201 -1.66 -23.57 -5.04
CA VAL A 201 -2.21 -24.56 -5.98
C VAL A 201 -1.09 -25.39 -6.62
N SER A 202 0.01 -24.77 -7.02
CA SER A 202 1.18 -25.48 -7.55
C SER A 202 1.79 -26.45 -6.52
N LEU A 203 2.00 -26.00 -5.28
CA LEU A 203 2.51 -26.84 -4.19
C LEU A 203 1.60 -28.04 -3.95
N PHE A 204 0.28 -27.83 -3.97
CA PHE A 204 -0.69 -28.91 -3.85
C PHE A 204 -0.53 -29.94 -4.97
N LEU A 205 -0.46 -29.50 -6.24
CA LEU A 205 -0.30 -30.40 -7.39
C LEU A 205 1.02 -31.18 -7.34
N LEU A 206 2.13 -30.52 -6.97
CA LEU A 206 3.43 -31.15 -6.79
C LEU A 206 3.41 -32.15 -5.62
N GLY A 207 2.74 -31.83 -4.51
CA GLY A 207 2.56 -32.71 -3.37
C GLY A 207 1.76 -33.97 -3.72
N VAL A 208 0.68 -33.84 -4.50
CA VAL A 208 -0.07 -34.99 -5.04
C VAL A 208 0.79 -35.80 -6.00
N ALA A 209 1.57 -35.14 -6.87
CA ALA A 209 2.48 -35.82 -7.79
C ALA A 209 3.54 -36.67 -7.08
N ALA A 210 3.97 -36.31 -5.86
CA ALA A 210 4.92 -37.09 -5.08
C ALA A 210 4.37 -38.46 -4.64
N VAL A 211 3.05 -38.62 -4.54
CA VAL A 211 2.40 -39.83 -3.99
C VAL A 211 1.75 -40.69 -5.07
N VAL A 212 1.52 -40.13 -6.26
CA VAL A 212 0.87 -40.84 -7.39
C VAL A 212 1.81 -41.86 -8.03
N ARG A 213 1.36 -43.12 -8.11
CA ARG A 213 2.12 -44.24 -8.69
C ARG A 213 2.11 -44.27 -10.24
N GLY A 214 1.16 -43.61 -10.87
CA GLY A 214 1.00 -43.62 -12.33
C GLY A 214 1.94 -42.63 -13.02
N ARG A 215 2.98 -43.12 -13.70
CA ARG A 215 4.05 -42.28 -14.29
C ARG A 215 3.52 -41.21 -15.26
N ARG A 216 2.50 -41.51 -16.09
CA ARG A 216 1.87 -40.52 -16.99
C ARG A 216 1.14 -39.41 -16.21
N THR A 217 0.30 -39.80 -15.26
CA THR A 217 -0.46 -38.87 -14.41
C THR A 217 0.47 -38.00 -13.56
N GLN A 218 1.56 -38.58 -13.04
CA GLN A 218 2.58 -37.88 -12.28
C GLN A 218 3.24 -36.77 -13.12
N TRP A 219 3.66 -37.06 -14.36
CA TRP A 219 4.21 -36.04 -15.27
C TRP A 219 3.21 -34.95 -15.63
N MET A 220 1.93 -35.30 -15.82
CA MET A 220 0.89 -34.30 -16.07
C MET A 220 0.74 -33.34 -14.87
N LEU A 221 0.67 -33.87 -13.65
CA LEU A 221 0.57 -33.06 -12.43
C LEU A 221 1.79 -32.15 -12.22
N ILE A 222 3.00 -32.69 -12.44
CA ILE A 222 4.24 -31.90 -12.39
C ILE A 222 4.19 -30.78 -13.44
N GLY A 223 3.84 -31.10 -14.69
CA GLY A 223 3.77 -30.12 -15.77
C GLY A 223 2.78 -28.99 -15.46
N PHE A 224 1.58 -29.31 -14.98
CA PHE A 224 0.59 -28.31 -14.57
C PHE A 224 1.07 -27.48 -13.39
N GLY A 225 1.59 -28.12 -12.32
CA GLY A 225 2.13 -27.40 -11.16
C GLY A 225 3.22 -26.42 -11.54
N VAL A 226 4.21 -26.88 -12.32
CA VAL A 226 5.31 -26.03 -12.82
C VAL A 226 4.78 -24.88 -13.69
N THR A 227 3.81 -25.13 -14.57
CA THR A 227 3.24 -24.06 -15.41
C THR A 227 2.54 -22.98 -14.57
N ILE A 228 1.80 -23.39 -13.53
CA ILE A 228 1.13 -22.46 -12.61
C ILE A 228 2.17 -21.68 -11.79
N ALA A 229 3.20 -22.35 -11.27
CA ALA A 229 4.28 -21.70 -10.54
C ALA A 229 5.00 -20.66 -11.41
N LEU A 230 5.35 -21.00 -12.65
CA LEU A 230 5.99 -20.07 -13.59
C LEU A 230 5.09 -18.86 -13.89
N THR A 231 3.79 -19.09 -14.08
CA THR A 231 2.81 -18.00 -14.27
C THR A 231 2.80 -17.06 -13.06
N ALA A 232 2.77 -17.60 -11.84
CA ALA A 232 2.85 -16.81 -10.62
C ALA A 232 4.17 -16.03 -10.50
N THR A 233 5.30 -16.66 -10.84
CA THR A 233 6.62 -16.00 -10.84
C THR A 233 6.68 -14.84 -11.84
N VAL A 234 6.11 -15.02 -13.03
CA VAL A 234 6.03 -13.96 -14.04
C VAL A 234 5.19 -12.80 -13.53
N LEU A 235 4.02 -13.04 -12.93
CA LEU A 235 3.19 -12.00 -12.33
C LEU A 235 3.93 -11.22 -11.23
N ASN A 236 4.64 -11.94 -10.36
CA ASN A 236 5.45 -11.34 -9.31
C ASN A 236 6.58 -10.44 -9.87
N SER A 237 7.18 -10.80 -11.01
CA SER A 237 8.27 -10.03 -11.61
C SER A 237 7.89 -8.62 -12.09
N PHE A 238 6.59 -8.34 -12.26
CA PHE A 238 6.08 -7.01 -12.62
C PHE A 238 5.77 -6.13 -11.40
N VAL A 239 5.92 -6.66 -10.18
CA VAL A 239 5.70 -5.91 -8.94
C VAL A 239 7.03 -5.38 -8.44
N PRO A 240 7.16 -4.06 -8.16
CA PRO A 240 8.40 -3.50 -7.63
C PRO A 240 8.77 -4.13 -6.28
N PHE A 241 10.06 -4.14 -5.97
CA PHE A 241 10.51 -4.59 -4.67
C PHE A 241 10.41 -3.46 -3.65
N VAL A 242 9.85 -3.75 -2.47
CA VAL A 242 9.80 -2.82 -1.34
C VAL A 242 10.69 -3.30 -0.20
N TRP A 243 11.55 -2.38 0.28
CA TRP A 243 12.38 -2.54 1.49
C TRP A 243 11.67 -1.93 2.69
N PHE A 244 12.00 -2.44 3.88
CA PHE A 244 11.60 -1.87 5.18
C PHE A 244 12.33 -0.56 5.47
#